data_AF-A0A935WFM3-F1
#
_entry.id   AF-A0A935WFM3-F1
#
_cell.length_a   1.000
_cell.length_b   1.000
_cell.length_c   1.000
_cell.angle_alpha   90.00
_cell.angle_beta   90.00
_cell.angle_gamma   90.00
#
_symmetry.space_group_name_H-M   'P 1'
#
loop_
_entity.id
_entity.type
_entity.pdbx_description
1 polymer ?
#
loop_
_entity_poly.entity_id
_entity_poly.type
_entity_poly.pdbx_seq_one_letter_code
_entity_poly.pdbx_strand_id
1 'polypeptide(L)'
;MERAVPILPGDDLRVARAYYVDQLGFRVTFEATANGREGLMGLARGTIALTIDCPMQGHGRNACVGLEVANADALYAEWAPRVPTSRPPHDEAVGRPYLRHAGPVRGTRSS
;
A
#
# COMPACT_ATOMS: atom_id res chain seq x y z
N MET A 1 -5.41 -14.79 9.98
CA MET A 1 -4.95 -15.07 8.61
C MET A 1 -4.52 -13.76 8.00
N GLU A 2 -3.36 -13.72 7.36
CA GLU A 2 -2.75 -12.52 6.79
C GLU A 2 -2.89 -12.55 5.27
N ARG A 3 -3.19 -11.41 4.65
CA ARG A 3 -3.26 -11.29 3.20
C ARG A 3 -2.31 -10.20 2.73
N ALA A 4 -1.36 -10.60 1.88
CA ALA A 4 -0.48 -9.65 1.22
C ALA A 4 -1.24 -8.86 0.14
N VAL A 5 -1.16 -7.54 0.21
CA VAL A 5 -1.73 -6.59 -0.75
C VAL A 5 -0.57 -5.79 -1.36
N PRO A 6 -0.16 -6.11 -2.59
CA PRO A 6 0.89 -5.34 -3.26
C PRO A 6 0.47 -3.88 -3.44
N ILE A 7 1.41 -2.98 -3.16
CA ILE A 7 1.29 -1.55 -3.41
C ILE A 7 2.20 -1.24 -4.62
N LEU A 8 1.57 -0.92 -5.74
CA LEU A 8 2.24 -0.65 -7.00
C LEU A 8 2.39 0.87 -7.19
N PRO A 9 3.58 1.35 -7.55
CA PRO A 9 3.74 2.75 -7.91
C PRO A 9 2.98 3.04 -9.21
N GLY A 10 2.30 4.18 -9.26
CA GLY A 10 1.72 4.74 -10.48
C GLY A 10 2.09 6.22 -10.61
N ASP A 11 1.80 6.81 -11.77
CA ASP A 11 2.04 8.25 -12.00
C ASP A 11 0.73 9.07 -11.99
N ASP A 12 -0.41 8.43 -12.30
CA ASP A 12 -1.72 9.07 -12.41
C ASP A 12 -2.84 8.06 -12.11
N LEU A 13 -3.65 8.34 -11.08
CA LEU A 13 -4.76 7.47 -10.67
C LEU A 13 -5.83 7.29 -11.75
N ARG A 14 -5.99 8.26 -12.66
CA ARG A 14 -6.96 8.18 -13.76
C ARG A 14 -6.52 7.14 -14.79
N VAL A 15 -5.22 7.13 -15.10
CA VAL A 15 -4.63 6.13 -16.01
C VAL A 15 -4.72 4.74 -15.39
N ALA A 16 -4.40 4.64 -14.09
CA ALA A 16 -4.53 3.39 -13.36
C ALA A 16 -5.98 2.88 -13.34
N ARG A 17 -6.95 3.76 -13.07
CA ARG A 17 -8.38 3.43 -13.10
C ARG A 17 -8.80 2.91 -14.48
N ALA A 18 -8.48 3.65 -15.54
CA ALA A 18 -8.82 3.25 -16.91
C ALA A 18 -8.27 1.86 -17.26
N TYR A 19 -7.06 1.54 -16.80
CA TYR A 19 -6.46 0.23 -17.04
C TYR A 19 -7.08 -0.87 -16.15
N TYR A 20 -7.01 -0.73 -14.82
CA TYR A 20 -7.40 -1.81 -13.91
C TYR A 20 -8.92 -1.98 -13.78
N VAL A 21 -9.67 -0.87 -13.75
CA VAL A 21 -11.13 -0.93 -13.59
C VAL A 21 -11.78 -1.18 -14.93
N ASP A 22 -11.57 -0.28 -15.89
CA ASP A 22 -12.35 -0.29 -17.13
C ASP A 22 -11.95 -1.43 -18.07
N GLN A 23 -10.65 -1.80 -18.12
CA GLN A 23 -10.17 -2.89 -18.99
C GLN A 23 -10.09 -4.24 -18.27
N LEU A 24 -9.52 -4.28 -17.06
CA LEU A 24 -9.27 -5.54 -16.34
C LEU A 24 -10.42 -5.98 -15.40
N GLY A 25 -11.40 -5.11 -15.17
CA GLY A 25 -12.59 -5.43 -14.37
C GLY A 25 -12.33 -5.52 -12.86
N PHE A 26 -11.36 -4.78 -12.35
CA PHE A 26 -11.22 -4.57 -10.90
C PHE A 26 -12.28 -3.59 -10.40
N ARG A 27 -12.68 -3.74 -9.13
CA ARG A 27 -13.50 -2.74 -8.43
C ARG A 27 -12.63 -1.89 -7.52
N VAL A 28 -12.95 -0.60 -7.43
CA VAL A 28 -12.36 0.30 -6.43
C VAL A 28 -12.92 -0.06 -5.04
N THR A 29 -12.03 -0.25 -4.07
CA THR A 29 -12.41 -0.56 -2.68
C THR A 29 -12.25 0.63 -1.75
N PHE A 30 -11.31 1.53 -2.06
CA PHE A 30 -11.16 2.83 -1.43
C PHE A 30 -10.40 3.75 -2.39
N GLU A 31 -10.57 5.05 -2.20
CA GLU A 31 -9.83 6.07 -2.93
C GLU A 31 -9.54 7.23 -1.99
N ALA A 32 -8.27 7.64 -1.92
CA ALA A 32 -7.81 8.74 -1.10
C ALA A 32 -7.00 9.69 -1.99
N THR A 33 -7.68 10.71 -2.48
CA THR A 33 -7.12 11.69 -3.41
C THR A 33 -7.81 13.04 -3.21
N ALA A 34 -7.08 14.14 -3.40
CA ALA A 34 -7.63 15.49 -3.39
C ALA A 34 -7.97 16.01 -4.80
N ASN A 35 -7.36 15.44 -5.85
CA ASN A 35 -7.43 15.95 -7.22
C ASN A 35 -7.75 14.88 -8.27
N GLY A 36 -7.97 13.62 -7.84
CA GLY A 36 -8.24 12.48 -8.73
C GLY A 36 -7.01 11.95 -9.47
N ARG A 37 -5.84 12.57 -9.31
CA ARG A 37 -4.59 12.24 -10.01
C ARG A 37 -3.54 11.62 -9.09
N GLU A 38 -3.39 12.22 -7.91
CA GLU A 38 -2.36 11.88 -6.91
C GLU A 38 -3.04 11.32 -5.66
N GLY A 39 -2.44 10.31 -5.03
CA GLY A 39 -2.99 9.64 -3.87
C GLY A 39 -3.01 8.11 -3.98
N LEU A 40 -3.88 7.48 -3.19
CA LEU A 40 -3.98 6.02 -3.08
C LEU A 40 -5.30 5.49 -3.63
N MET A 41 -5.27 4.38 -4.35
CA MET A 41 -6.46 3.68 -4.81
C MET A 41 -6.37 2.18 -4.52
N GLY A 42 -7.27 1.68 -3.68
CA GLY A 42 -7.43 0.26 -3.43
C GLY A 42 -8.26 -0.41 -4.51
N LEU A 43 -7.82 -1.57 -4.97
CA LEU A 43 -8.46 -2.34 -6.04
C LEU A 43 -8.66 -3.79 -5.60
N ALA A 44 -9.79 -4.40 -6.01
CA ALA A 44 -10.03 -5.82 -5.80
C ALA A 44 -10.68 -6.50 -7.01
N ARG A 45 -10.33 -7.78 -7.24
CA ARG A 45 -10.98 -8.64 -8.24
C ARG A 45 -10.89 -10.10 -7.78
N GLY A 46 -12.04 -10.70 -7.46
CA GLY A 46 -12.07 -12.02 -6.84
C GLY A 46 -11.23 -12.04 -5.55
N THR A 47 -10.22 -12.90 -5.50
CA THR A 47 -9.28 -13.02 -4.38
C THR A 47 -8.08 -12.08 -4.45
N ILE A 48 -7.92 -11.32 -5.55
CA ILE A 48 -6.82 -10.39 -5.77
C ILE A 48 -7.16 -9.03 -5.14
N ALA A 49 -6.21 -8.43 -4.41
CA ALA A 49 -6.25 -7.03 -4.04
C ALA A 49 -4.90 -6.37 -4.27
N LEU A 50 -4.97 -5.10 -4.64
CA LEU A 50 -3.84 -4.24 -4.97
C LEU A 50 -4.11 -2.86 -4.36
N THR A 51 -3.05 -2.09 -4.13
CA THR A 51 -3.17 -0.64 -3.96
C THR A 51 -2.28 0.05 -4.99
N ILE A 52 -2.79 1.08 -5.63
CA ILE A 52 -2.00 1.97 -6.49
C ILE A 52 -1.61 3.18 -5.67
N ASP A 53 -0.33 3.51 -5.68
CA ASP A 53 0.25 4.67 -5.01
C ASP A 53 0.80 5.63 -6.08
N CYS A 54 0.05 6.70 -6.36
CA CYS A 54 0.41 7.77 -7.29
C CYS A 54 0.94 8.97 -6.51
N PRO A 55 2.01 9.62 -6.99
CA PRO A 55 3.00 10.23 -6.11
C PRO A 55 2.41 11.38 -5.30
N MET A 56 2.32 11.16 -3.99
CA MET A 56 2.32 12.21 -2.99
C MET A 56 3.78 12.44 -2.54
N GLN A 57 4.17 13.67 -2.21
CA GLN A 57 5.51 13.92 -1.66
C GLN A 57 5.76 13.02 -0.43
N GLY A 58 6.88 12.28 -0.43
CA GLY A 58 7.27 11.38 0.67
C GLY A 58 6.99 9.88 0.44
N HIS A 59 6.28 9.53 -0.64
CA HIS A 59 6.05 8.13 -1.02
C HIS A 59 7.16 7.62 -1.95
N GLY A 60 7.80 6.51 -1.59
CA GLY A 60 8.93 5.95 -2.34
C GLY A 60 8.47 5.24 -3.62
N ARG A 61 9.30 5.27 -4.68
CA ARG A 61 9.03 4.57 -5.96
C ARG A 61 9.22 3.05 -5.91
N ASN A 62 9.50 2.50 -4.73
CA ASN A 62 9.71 1.07 -4.56
C ASN A 62 8.35 0.40 -4.38
N ALA A 63 8.09 -0.67 -5.15
CA ALA A 63 6.97 -1.54 -4.85
C ALA A 63 7.08 -2.03 -3.41
N CYS A 64 6.01 -1.88 -2.66
CA CYS A 64 5.91 -2.37 -1.29
C CYS A 64 4.70 -3.29 -1.16
N VAL A 65 4.58 -3.97 -0.02
CA VAL A 65 3.47 -4.85 0.26
C VAL A 65 2.85 -4.43 1.59
N GLY A 66 1.55 -4.17 1.59
CA GLY A 66 0.76 -4.06 2.81
C GLY A 66 0.29 -5.44 3.24
N LEU A 67 0.16 -5.67 4.55
CA LEU A 67 -0.44 -6.88 5.08
C LEU A 67 -1.82 -6.52 5.66
N GLU A 68 -2.88 -7.07 5.07
CA GLU A 68 -4.21 -7.04 5.66
C GLU A 68 -4.28 -8.15 6.71
N VAL A 69 -4.45 -7.75 7.96
CA VAL A 69 -4.45 -8.64 9.12
C VAL A 69 -5.68 -8.40 9.99
N ALA A 70 -6.11 -9.43 10.70
CA ALA A 70 -7.27 -9.33 11.60
C ALA A 70 -6.99 -8.42 12.81
N ASN A 71 -5.72 -8.31 13.24
CA ASN A 71 -5.31 -7.48 14.37
C ASN A 71 -3.86 -7.00 14.14
N ALA A 72 -3.70 -5.71 13.84
CA ALA A 72 -2.40 -5.10 13.57
C ALA A 72 -1.55 -4.97 14.84
N ASP A 73 -2.17 -4.75 16.01
CA ASP A 73 -1.46 -4.64 17.30
C ASP A 73 -0.83 -5.97 17.71
N ALA A 74 -1.54 -7.09 17.49
CA ALA A 74 -1.02 -8.43 17.74
C ALA A 74 0.19 -8.74 16.85
N LEU A 75 0.11 -8.38 15.56
CA LEU A 75 1.23 -8.54 14.63
C LEU A 75 2.43 -7.67 15.03
N TYR A 76 2.16 -6.42 15.43
CA TYR A 76 3.20 -5.50 15.89
C TYR A 76 3.89 -6.02 17.16
N ALA A 77 3.13 -6.49 18.17
CA ALA A 77 3.67 -7.05 19.39
C ALA A 77 4.57 -8.28 19.10
N GLU A 78 4.22 -9.08 18.09
CA GLU A 78 5.04 -10.22 17.67
C GLU A 78 6.33 -9.79 16.95
N TRP A 79 6.25 -8.82 16.03
CA TRP A 79 7.34 -8.50 15.10
C TRP A 79 8.27 -7.40 15.58
N ALA A 80 7.78 -6.41 16.33
CA ALA A 80 8.58 -5.30 16.88
C ALA A 80 9.85 -5.75 17.63
N PRO A 81 9.86 -6.84 18.43
CA PRO A 81 11.09 -7.31 19.06
C PRO A 81 12.04 -8.07 18.10
N ARG A 82 11.58 -8.46 16.91
CA ARG A 82 12.32 -9.31 15.97
C ARG A 82 12.93 -8.53 14.81
N VAL A 83 12.28 -7.46 14.38
CA VAL A 83 12.69 -6.67 13.20
C VAL A 83 12.56 -5.17 13.47
N PRO A 84 13.40 -4.32 12.86
CA PRO A 84 13.25 -2.88 12.97
C PRO A 84 11.89 -2.40 12.45
N THR A 85 11.06 -1.84 13.35
CA THR A 85 9.78 -1.20 13.02
C THR A 85 9.89 0.30 13.19
N SER A 86 9.35 1.07 12.25
CA SER A 86 9.45 2.53 12.27
C SER A 86 8.56 3.18 13.35
N ARG A 87 7.34 2.67 13.53
CA ARG A 87 6.39 3.08 14.56
C ARG A 87 5.29 2.02 14.79
N PRO A 88 4.56 2.06 15.91
CA PRO A 88 3.36 1.24 16.14
C PRO A 88 2.26 1.47 15.09
N PRO A 89 1.32 0.51 14.93
CA PRO A 89 0.09 0.71 14.16
C PRO A 89 -0.69 1.91 14.69
N HIS A 90 -1.37 2.60 13.78
CA HIS A 90 -2.31 3.68 14.09
C HIS A 90 -3.29 3.79 12.91
N ASP A 91 -4.44 4.40 13.16
CA ASP A 91 -5.43 4.63 12.14
C ASP A 91 -4.98 5.75 11.20
N GLU A 92 -4.86 5.42 9.91
CA GLU A 92 -4.62 6.39 8.85
C GLU A 92 -5.98 6.93 8.34
N ALA A 93 -5.97 8.13 7.77
CA ALA A 93 -7.17 8.79 7.21
C ALA A 93 -7.90 7.96 6.12
N VAL A 94 -7.24 6.92 5.59
CA VAL A 94 -7.79 5.96 4.62
C VAL A 94 -8.65 4.84 5.25
N GLY A 95 -8.93 4.90 6.55
CA GLY A 95 -9.90 4.03 7.23
C GLY A 95 -9.41 2.60 7.47
N ARG A 96 -8.10 2.35 7.42
CA ARG A 96 -7.48 1.06 7.75
C ARG A 96 -6.16 1.28 8.49
N PRO A 97 -5.86 0.49 9.54
CA PRO A 97 -4.58 0.57 10.24
C PRO A 97 -3.43 0.12 9.31
N TYR A 98 -2.35 0.89 9.28
CA TYR A 98 -1.21 0.70 8.38
C TYR A 98 0.10 0.53 9.16
N LEU A 99 0.88 -0.50 8.85
CA LEU A 99 2.22 -0.73 9.40
C LEU A 99 3.24 -0.72 8.25
N ARG A 100 4.21 0.20 8.29
CA ARG A 100 5.28 0.29 7.31
C ARG A 100 6.55 -0.36 7.84
N HIS A 101 6.94 -1.49 7.27
CA HIS A 101 8.24 -2.09 7.48
C HIS A 101 9.21 -1.65 6.38
N ALA A 102 10.35 -1.08 6.75
CA ALA A 102 11.47 -0.89 5.83
C ALA A 102 12.32 -2.17 5.87
N GLY A 103 12.07 -3.10 4.95
CA GLY A 103 13.01 -4.20 4.72
C GLY A 103 14.38 -3.66 4.26
N PRO A 104 15.48 -4.39 4.48
CA PRO A 104 16.81 -3.95 4.09
C PRO A 104 16.97 -4.09 2.56
N VAL A 105 16.45 -3.14 1.79
CA VAL A 105 16.85 -2.99 0.37
C VAL A 105 17.99 -1.97 0.32
N ARG A 106 19.14 -2.35 0.88
CA ARG A 106 20.41 -1.68 0.53
C ARG A 106 20.83 -2.16 -0.85
N GLY A 107 20.26 -1.54 -1.88
CA GLY A 107 20.88 -1.48 -3.19
C GLY A 107 21.90 -0.34 -3.19
N THR A 108 23.14 -0.63 -2.79
CA THR A 108 24.26 0.28 -3.10
C THR A 108 24.37 0.39 -4.62
N ARG A 109 24.09 1.57 -5.17
CA ARG A 109 24.70 2.00 -6.42
C ARG A 109 25.34 3.36 -6.19
N SER A 110 26.63 3.29 -5.89
CA SER A 110 27.59 4.32 -6.23
C SER A 110 27.74 4.40 -7.74
N SER A 111 27.40 5.55 -8.32
CA SER A 111 28.07 6.17 -9.47
C SER A 111 27.43 7.53 -9.70
#